data_AF-A0A1K2ESZ4-F1
#
_entry.id   AF-A0A1K2ESZ4-F1
#
_cell.length_a   1.000
_cell.length_b   1.000
_cell.length_c   1.000
_cell.angle_alpha   90.00
_cell.angle_beta   90.00
_cell.angle_gamma   90.00
#
_symmetry.space_group_name_H-M   'P 1'
#
loop_
_entity.id
_entity.type
_entity.pdbx_description
1 polymer ?
#
loop_
_entity_poly.entity_id
_entity_poly.type
_entity_poly.pdbx_seq_one_letter_code
_entity_poly.pdbx_strand_id
1 'polypeptide(L)'
;MIHEVDDVLRALIRAEVLEGGQIAVVFDAPTREWAAKVNAPMVNLYLYDIREDMRRRERGLHNDYDERGTIVARRRPPRFFKLSYLITAWTKRPEDEHRLLSSLLGCLLRYEALPPERLAGTLAEIGAPVPMSIALPPPEDRSFADVWSALGGELKPSLDLVVSVPVTASPSYVVGPPVGDEGLRTRFGDVPEVAEPVSEPMPGRAGLPVYGGRPGRPGGGAASRIPDAERRRGLSLRITETRKARDTRTETRKARDARTEDRKARTEDSAE
;
A
#
# COMPACT_ATOMS: atom_id res chain seq x y z
N MET A 1 -8.61 15.84 2.41
CA MET A 1 -9.36 14.82 1.62
C MET A 1 -10.80 14.62 2.07
N ILE A 2 -11.15 13.97 3.20
CA ILE A 2 -12.59 13.80 3.56
C ILE A 2 -13.26 15.16 3.79
N HIS A 3 -12.62 16.04 4.57
CA HIS A 3 -13.09 17.41 4.76
C HIS A 3 -13.14 18.23 3.45
N GLU A 4 -12.25 17.95 2.48
CA GLU A 4 -12.28 18.61 1.17
C GLU A 4 -13.55 18.21 0.39
N VAL A 5 -14.00 16.95 0.51
CA VAL A 5 -15.28 16.51 -0.05
C VAL A 5 -16.45 17.19 0.65
N ASP A 6 -16.43 17.30 1.97
CA ASP A 6 -17.49 17.97 2.72
C ASP A 6 -17.63 19.44 2.31
N ASP A 7 -16.52 20.14 2.11
CA ASP A 7 -16.50 21.53 1.64
C ASP A 7 -17.04 21.66 0.21
N VAL A 8 -16.69 20.74 -0.70
CA VAL A 8 -17.20 20.71 -2.07
C VAL A 8 -18.70 20.45 -2.09
N LEU A 9 -19.18 19.45 -1.34
CA LEU A 9 -20.61 19.13 -1.25
C LEU A 9 -21.41 20.30 -0.68
N ARG A 10 -20.87 20.96 0.36
CA ARG A 10 -21.46 22.18 0.93
C ARG A 10 -21.56 23.29 -0.11
N ALA A 11 -20.49 23.55 -0.85
CA ALA A 11 -20.47 24.59 -1.87
C ALA A 11 -21.43 24.28 -3.03
N LEU A 12 -21.50 23.02 -3.46
CA LEU A 12 -22.37 22.56 -4.55
C LEU A 12 -23.85 22.71 -4.18
N ILE A 13 -24.25 22.26 -2.99
CA ILE A 13 -25.64 22.38 -2.53
C ILE A 13 -26.01 23.84 -2.32
N ARG A 14 -25.12 24.65 -1.75
CA ARG A 14 -25.35 26.09 -1.56
C ARG A 14 -25.52 26.85 -2.87
N ALA A 15 -24.76 26.49 -3.90
CA ALA A 15 -24.86 27.16 -5.20
C ALA A 15 -26.16 26.82 -5.93
N GLU A 16 -26.58 25.56 -5.91
CA GLU A 16 -27.61 25.06 -6.84
C GLU A 16 -29.02 24.93 -6.24
N VAL A 17 -29.11 24.73 -4.91
CA VAL A 17 -30.40 24.48 -4.24
C VAL A 17 -30.85 25.68 -3.42
N LEU A 18 -29.93 26.59 -3.09
CA LEU A 18 -30.19 27.70 -2.17
C LEU A 18 -30.26 29.07 -2.84
N GLU A 19 -30.44 29.12 -4.17
CA GLU A 19 -30.71 30.38 -4.87
C GLU A 19 -32.03 30.98 -4.36
N GLY A 20 -31.94 31.82 -3.32
CA GLY A 20 -33.05 32.54 -2.69
C GLY A 20 -33.50 32.07 -1.30
N GLY A 21 -32.96 30.98 -0.73
CA GLY A 21 -33.41 30.41 0.55
C GLY A 21 -32.36 30.36 1.65
N GLN A 22 -32.71 30.75 2.89
CA GLN A 22 -31.88 30.56 4.09
C GLN A 22 -31.96 29.10 4.60
N ILE A 23 -31.49 28.14 3.82
CA ILE A 23 -31.42 26.74 4.26
C ILE A 23 -29.99 26.42 4.71
N ALA A 24 -29.82 25.88 5.90
CA ALA A 24 -28.50 25.51 6.40
C ALA A 24 -28.05 24.14 5.86
N VAL A 25 -26.74 23.96 5.65
CA VAL A 25 -26.14 22.66 5.32
C VAL A 25 -25.26 22.22 6.49
N VAL A 26 -25.56 21.05 7.06
CA VAL A 26 -24.92 20.50 8.27
C VAL A 26 -24.47 19.06 8.02
N PHE A 27 -23.48 18.58 8.78
CA PHE A 27 -22.83 17.28 8.61
C PHE A 27 -22.87 16.44 9.91
N ASP A 28 -23.80 16.77 10.81
CA ASP A 28 -23.91 16.13 12.13
C ASP A 28 -24.69 14.82 12.04
N ALA A 29 -24.50 13.95 13.04
CA ALA A 29 -25.34 12.78 13.19
C ALA A 29 -26.78 13.23 13.52
N PRO A 30 -27.80 12.80 12.74
CA PRO A 30 -29.19 13.21 12.96
C PRO A 30 -29.83 12.40 14.10
N THR A 31 -29.32 12.57 15.32
CA THR A 31 -29.88 11.94 16.52
C THR A 31 -31.18 12.61 16.92
N ARG A 32 -32.00 11.93 17.73
CA ARG A 32 -33.27 12.50 18.23
C ARG A 32 -33.08 13.81 19.00
N GLU A 33 -31.99 13.92 19.77
CA GLU A 33 -31.65 15.13 20.53
C GLU A 33 -31.21 16.28 19.64
N TRP A 34 -30.50 15.98 18.55
CA TRP A 34 -30.12 16.95 17.54
C TRP A 34 -31.35 17.42 16.76
N ALA A 35 -32.21 16.50 16.34
CA ALA A 35 -33.46 16.77 15.63
C ALA A 35 -34.37 17.74 16.42
N ALA A 36 -34.44 17.59 17.74
CA ALA A 36 -35.22 18.48 18.61
C ALA A 36 -34.71 19.94 18.66
N LYS A 37 -33.45 20.19 18.26
CA LYS A 37 -32.86 21.54 18.23
C LYS A 37 -33.05 22.24 16.88
N VAL A 38 -33.56 21.53 15.87
CA VAL A 38 -33.72 22.07 14.52
C VAL A 38 -34.95 22.98 14.46
N ASN A 39 -34.71 24.29 14.29
CA ASN A 39 -35.77 25.31 14.26
C ASN A 39 -35.95 25.98 12.88
N ALA A 40 -35.02 25.74 11.95
CA ALA A 40 -35.02 26.33 10.61
C ALA A 40 -34.86 25.23 9.55
N PRO A 41 -35.35 25.46 8.31
CA PRO A 41 -35.13 24.54 7.21
C PRO A 41 -33.64 24.24 7.02
N MET A 42 -33.27 22.96 7.02
CA MET A 42 -31.88 22.55 6.84
C MET A 42 -31.75 21.21 6.12
N VAL A 43 -30.62 21.06 5.45
CA VAL A 43 -30.17 19.81 4.82
C VAL A 43 -29.04 19.26 5.66
N ASN A 44 -29.15 18.00 6.07
CA ASN A 44 -28.11 17.30 6.79
C ASN A 44 -27.48 16.21 5.91
N LEU A 45 -26.15 16.20 5.83
CA LEU A 45 -25.34 15.23 5.10
C LEU A 45 -24.50 14.43 6.10
N TYR A 46 -25.02 13.28 6.54
CA TYR A 46 -24.35 12.46 7.54
C TYR A 46 -23.49 11.39 6.88
N LEU A 47 -22.16 11.45 7.09
CA LEU A 47 -21.23 10.41 6.64
C LEU A 47 -21.36 9.17 7.53
N TYR A 48 -22.06 8.14 7.06
CA TYR A 48 -22.40 6.96 7.86
C TYR A 48 -21.47 5.75 7.58
N ASP A 49 -20.75 5.76 6.45
CA ASP A 49 -19.88 4.65 6.09
C ASP A 49 -18.68 5.12 5.23
N ILE A 50 -17.52 4.47 5.45
CA ILE A 50 -16.28 4.71 4.74
C ILE A 50 -15.66 3.36 4.41
N ARG A 51 -15.51 3.04 3.12
CA ARG A 51 -15.02 1.74 2.67
C ARG A 51 -14.02 1.83 1.55
N GLU A 52 -13.05 0.93 1.52
CA GLU A 52 -12.16 0.80 0.37
C GLU A 52 -12.89 0.13 -0.80
N ASP A 53 -12.78 0.70 -2.01
CA ASP A 53 -13.25 0.03 -3.22
C ASP A 53 -12.25 -1.05 -3.65
N MET A 54 -12.51 -2.28 -3.20
CA MET A 54 -11.68 -3.44 -3.48
C MET A 54 -11.61 -3.79 -4.97
N ARG A 55 -12.58 -3.37 -5.80
CA ARG A 55 -12.57 -3.65 -7.26
C ARG A 55 -11.52 -2.83 -7.98
N ARG A 56 -11.23 -1.62 -7.49
CA ARG A 56 -10.18 -0.72 -8.02
C ARG A 56 -8.84 -0.90 -7.33
N ARG A 57 -8.72 -1.89 -6.44
CA ARG A 57 -7.47 -2.14 -5.70
C ARG A 57 -6.45 -2.80 -6.61
N GLU A 58 -5.55 -1.98 -7.12
CA GLU A 58 -4.32 -2.48 -7.73
C GLU A 58 -3.38 -3.05 -6.65
N ARG A 59 -2.73 -4.17 -6.98
CA ARG A 59 -1.71 -4.80 -6.13
C ARG A 59 -0.36 -4.67 -6.83
N GLY A 60 0.69 -4.42 -6.06
CA GLY A 60 2.05 -4.29 -6.58
C GLY A 60 2.71 -3.00 -6.12
N LEU A 61 3.91 -2.79 -6.63
CA LEU A 61 4.70 -1.58 -6.44
C LEU A 61 4.86 -0.94 -7.81
N HIS A 62 4.42 0.30 -7.94
CA HIS A 62 4.73 1.15 -9.09
C HIS A 62 6.17 1.65 -8.93
N ASN A 63 6.98 1.51 -9.98
CA ASN A 63 8.32 2.07 -9.99
C ASN A 63 8.24 3.55 -10.35
N ASP A 64 8.83 4.39 -9.51
CA ASP A 64 9.11 5.78 -9.83
C ASP A 64 10.51 5.85 -10.45
N TYR A 65 10.60 6.45 -11.63
CA TYR A 65 11.84 6.55 -12.41
C TYR A 65 12.42 7.97 -12.30
N ASP A 66 13.74 8.08 -12.30
CA ASP A 66 14.42 9.35 -12.52
C ASP A 66 14.47 9.73 -14.01
N GLU A 67 15.00 10.92 -14.30
CA GLU A 67 15.22 11.44 -15.67
C GLU A 67 16.11 10.53 -16.54
N ARG A 68 16.87 9.62 -15.93
CA ARG A 68 17.79 8.68 -16.58
C ARG A 68 17.17 7.29 -16.74
N GLY A 69 15.89 7.11 -16.39
CA GLY A 69 15.19 5.83 -16.46
C GLY A 69 15.58 4.83 -15.37
N THR A 70 16.26 5.28 -14.31
CA THR A 70 16.61 4.43 -13.15
C THR A 70 15.49 4.48 -12.13
N ILE A 71 15.14 3.31 -11.57
CA ILE A 71 14.13 3.24 -10.51
C ILE A 71 14.72 3.90 -9.25
N VAL A 72 14.07 4.93 -8.72
CA VAL A 72 14.50 5.66 -7.51
C VAL A 72 13.63 5.35 -6.30
N ALA A 73 12.34 5.06 -6.54
CA ALA A 73 11.42 4.67 -5.50
C ALA A 73 10.39 3.69 -6.03
N ARG A 74 9.73 3.00 -5.10
CA ARG A 74 8.57 2.18 -5.37
C ARG A 74 7.40 2.70 -4.54
N ARG A 75 6.32 3.09 -5.21
CA ARG A 75 5.08 3.53 -4.55
C ARG A 75 4.00 2.47 -4.67
N ARG A 76 3.09 2.42 -3.71
CA ARG A 76 1.84 1.66 -3.88
C ARG A 76 0.88 2.46 -4.77
N PRO A 77 0.06 1.78 -5.59
CA PRO A 77 -0.95 2.45 -6.38
C PRO A 77 -1.98 3.15 -5.48
N PRO A 78 -2.62 4.24 -5.95
CA PRO A 78 -3.66 4.95 -5.22
C PRO A 78 -4.78 3.99 -4.81
N ARG A 79 -5.30 4.16 -3.59
CA ARG A 79 -6.48 3.42 -3.13
C ARG A 79 -7.70 4.29 -3.30
N PHE A 80 -8.80 3.70 -3.75
CA PHE A 80 -10.07 4.40 -3.83
C PHE A 80 -10.91 4.05 -2.61
N PHE A 81 -11.47 5.06 -1.98
CA PHE A 81 -12.42 4.90 -0.89
C PHE A 81 -13.79 5.44 -1.30
N LYS A 82 -14.85 4.74 -0.93
CA LYS A 82 -16.24 5.17 -1.03
C LYS A 82 -16.64 5.81 0.28
N LEU A 83 -17.06 7.06 0.20
CA LEU A 83 -17.68 7.81 1.29
C LEU A 83 -19.18 7.79 1.05
N SER A 84 -19.95 7.17 1.95
CA SER A 84 -21.41 7.10 1.83
C SER A 84 -22.07 8.09 2.78
N TYR A 85 -22.77 9.05 2.19
CA TYR A 85 -23.46 10.13 2.87
C TYR A 85 -24.97 9.89 2.82
N LEU A 86 -25.61 10.01 3.98
CA LEU A 86 -27.06 10.00 4.10
C LEU A 86 -27.58 11.44 4.14
N ILE A 87 -28.28 11.85 3.08
CA ILE A 87 -28.84 13.19 2.95
C ILE A 87 -30.27 13.18 3.46
N THR A 88 -30.58 14.09 4.39
CA THR A 88 -31.91 14.27 4.98
C THR A 88 -32.32 15.73 4.97
N ALA A 89 -33.61 15.97 4.73
CA ALA A 89 -34.22 17.29 4.81
C ALA A 89 -34.98 17.45 6.13
N TRP A 90 -34.83 18.61 6.77
CA TRP A 90 -35.48 18.93 8.03
C TRP A 90 -36.24 20.23 7.87
N THR A 91 -37.57 20.15 7.94
CA THR A 91 -38.45 21.33 7.88
C THR A 91 -39.64 21.15 8.83
N LYS A 92 -40.56 22.13 8.87
CA LYS A 92 -41.78 22.03 9.69
C LYS A 92 -42.84 21.11 9.09
N ARG A 93 -42.83 20.92 7.76
CA ARG A 93 -43.88 20.23 7.01
C ARG A 93 -43.29 19.10 6.17
N PRO A 94 -43.82 17.87 6.24
CA PRO A 94 -43.32 16.76 5.42
C PRO A 94 -43.33 17.07 3.91
N GLU A 95 -44.31 17.84 3.41
CA GLU A 95 -44.37 18.21 2.00
C GLU A 95 -43.17 19.07 1.56
N ASP A 96 -42.70 19.95 2.44
CA ASP A 96 -41.54 20.81 2.17
C ASP A 96 -40.24 20.00 2.23
N GLU A 97 -40.18 18.96 3.08
CA GLU A 97 -39.06 18.01 3.09
C GLU A 97 -38.96 17.27 1.74
N HIS A 98 -40.08 16.78 1.23
CA HIS A 98 -40.12 16.10 -0.07
C HIS A 98 -39.73 17.03 -1.23
N ARG A 99 -40.18 18.29 -1.19
CA ARG A 99 -39.79 19.30 -2.19
C ARG A 99 -38.30 19.57 -2.16
N LEU A 100 -37.72 19.73 -0.97
CA LEU A 100 -36.30 19.96 -0.81
C LEU A 100 -35.47 18.75 -1.28
N LEU A 101 -35.88 17.53 -0.93
CA LEU A 101 -35.24 16.31 -1.43
C LEU A 101 -35.35 16.17 -2.94
N SER A 102 -36.48 16.53 -3.54
CA SER A 102 -36.66 16.53 -5.00
C SER A 102 -35.70 17.51 -5.69
N SER A 103 -35.57 18.73 -5.17
CA SER A 103 -34.60 19.72 -5.66
C SER A 103 -33.15 19.25 -5.52
N LEU A 104 -32.81 18.64 -4.38
CA LEU A 104 -31.48 18.05 -4.15
C LEU A 104 -31.18 16.91 -5.12
N LEU A 105 -32.14 16.00 -5.32
CA LEU A 105 -32.01 14.89 -6.26
C LEU A 105 -31.79 15.42 -7.69
N GLY A 106 -32.62 16.37 -8.14
CA GLY A 106 -32.48 16.99 -9.45
C GLY A 106 -31.17 17.76 -9.63
N CYS A 107 -30.62 18.32 -8.55
CA CYS A 107 -29.29 18.94 -8.53
C CYS A 107 -28.17 17.90 -8.69
N LEU A 108 -28.15 16.90 -7.80
CA LEU A 108 -27.07 15.92 -7.73
C LEU A 108 -27.03 15.02 -8.97
N LEU A 109 -28.18 14.74 -9.61
CA LEU A 109 -28.23 14.00 -10.88
C LEU A 109 -27.55 14.72 -12.06
N ARG A 110 -27.29 16.02 -11.98
CA ARG A 110 -26.54 16.74 -13.03
C ARG A 110 -25.05 16.43 -13.01
N TYR A 111 -24.54 15.83 -11.94
CA TYR A 111 -23.12 15.64 -11.70
C TYR A 111 -22.80 14.14 -11.60
N GLU A 112 -22.04 13.61 -12.57
CA GLU A 112 -21.50 12.24 -12.51
C GLU A 112 -20.22 12.15 -11.64
N ALA A 113 -19.57 13.30 -11.44
CA ALA A 113 -18.37 13.45 -10.61
C ALA A 113 -18.39 14.84 -9.95
N LEU A 114 -17.63 14.99 -8.87
CA LEU A 114 -17.43 16.30 -8.26
C LEU A 114 -16.78 17.26 -9.29
N PRO A 115 -17.28 18.50 -9.44
CA PRO A 115 -16.73 19.45 -10.40
C PRO A 115 -15.26 19.73 -10.13
N PRO A 116 -14.37 19.56 -11.12
CA PRO A 116 -12.93 19.70 -10.92
C PRO A 116 -12.54 21.13 -10.50
N GLU A 117 -13.31 22.15 -10.89
CA GLU A 117 -13.08 23.55 -10.53
C GLU A 117 -13.31 23.83 -9.04
N ARG A 118 -14.06 22.95 -8.35
CA ARG A 118 -14.35 23.07 -6.92
C ARG A 118 -13.43 22.23 -6.05
N LEU A 119 -12.68 21.30 -6.64
CA LEU A 119 -11.72 20.49 -5.91
C LEU A 119 -10.57 21.38 -5.38
N ALA A 120 -10.16 21.15 -4.15
CA ALA A 120 -9.10 21.90 -3.49
C ALA A 120 -8.12 20.96 -2.76
N GLY A 121 -6.94 21.48 -2.44
CA GLY A 121 -5.93 20.76 -1.66
C GLY A 121 -5.47 19.48 -2.33
N THR A 122 -5.46 18.38 -1.59
CA THR A 122 -4.87 17.11 -2.05
C THR A 122 -5.64 16.54 -3.25
N LEU A 123 -6.97 16.67 -3.26
CA LEU A 123 -7.80 16.17 -4.37
C LEU A 123 -7.52 16.90 -5.69
N ALA A 124 -7.28 18.22 -5.62
CA ALA A 124 -6.91 19.01 -6.80
C ALA A 124 -5.52 18.63 -7.33
N GLU A 125 -4.55 18.41 -6.42
CA GLU A 125 -3.18 17.99 -6.78
C GLU A 125 -3.14 16.61 -7.43
N ILE A 126 -4.01 15.68 -7.01
CA ILE A 126 -4.11 14.35 -7.62
C ILE A 126 -4.60 14.45 -9.07
N GLY A 127 -5.50 15.39 -9.37
CA GLY A 127 -6.05 15.61 -10.72
C GLY A 127 -6.88 14.45 -11.27
N ALA A 128 -7.25 13.47 -10.43
CA ALA A 128 -8.09 12.36 -10.81
C ALA A 128 -9.57 12.70 -10.63
N PRO A 129 -10.47 12.21 -11.50
CA PRO A 129 -11.90 12.41 -11.33
C PRO A 129 -12.36 11.76 -10.02
N VAL A 130 -13.32 12.40 -9.35
CA VAL A 130 -13.97 11.93 -8.12
C VAL A 130 -15.43 11.61 -8.43
N PRO A 131 -15.75 10.39 -8.93
CA PRO A 131 -17.10 10.02 -9.29
C PRO A 131 -18.05 10.07 -8.10
N MET A 132 -19.28 10.50 -8.35
CA MET A 132 -20.36 10.47 -7.37
C MET A 132 -21.57 9.73 -7.93
N SER A 133 -22.33 9.08 -7.06
CA SER A 133 -23.55 8.39 -7.43
C SER A 133 -24.59 8.57 -6.35
N ILE A 134 -25.85 8.76 -6.74
CA ILE A 134 -26.96 9.04 -5.83
C ILE A 134 -28.06 7.99 -5.96
N ALA A 135 -28.75 7.71 -4.86
CA ALA A 135 -29.91 6.82 -4.78
C ALA A 135 -29.64 5.39 -5.28
N LEU A 136 -28.40 4.93 -5.11
CA LEU A 136 -28.07 3.53 -5.33
C LEU A 136 -28.54 2.68 -4.15
N PRO A 137 -28.90 1.40 -4.37
CA PRO A 137 -29.16 0.50 -3.26
C PRO A 137 -27.95 0.45 -2.33
N PRO A 138 -28.16 0.59 -1.00
CA PRO A 138 -27.07 0.49 -0.06
C PRO A 138 -26.47 -0.92 -0.13
N PRO A 139 -25.19 -1.08 0.23
CA PRO A 139 -24.58 -2.39 0.38
C PRO A 139 -25.43 -3.29 1.30
N GLU A 140 -25.59 -4.57 0.93
CA GLU A 140 -26.45 -5.52 1.65
C GLU A 140 -26.11 -5.66 3.14
N ASP A 141 -24.89 -5.33 3.52
CA ASP A 141 -24.37 -5.49 4.87
C ASP A 141 -24.63 -4.29 5.79
N ARG A 142 -25.28 -3.23 5.29
CA ARG A 142 -25.75 -2.12 6.13
C ARG A 142 -27.03 -1.50 5.54
N SER A 143 -28.18 -1.92 6.05
CA SER A 143 -29.47 -1.37 5.65
C SER A 143 -29.69 0.04 6.23
N PHE A 144 -30.50 0.87 5.55
CA PHE A 144 -30.85 2.19 6.09
C PHE A 144 -31.61 2.10 7.41
N ALA A 145 -32.45 1.07 7.59
CA ALA A 145 -33.20 0.87 8.82
C ALA A 145 -32.28 0.65 10.02
N ASP A 146 -31.18 -0.08 9.84
CA ASP A 146 -30.18 -0.32 10.90
C ASP A 146 -29.45 0.98 11.27
N VAL A 147 -29.10 1.80 10.27
CA VAL A 147 -28.45 3.11 10.49
C VAL A 147 -29.36 4.03 11.30
N TRP A 148 -30.64 4.13 10.92
CA TRP A 148 -31.62 4.95 11.66
C TRP A 148 -31.89 4.43 13.07
N SER A 149 -31.97 3.10 13.23
CA SER A 149 -32.13 2.47 14.55
C SER A 149 -30.92 2.76 15.45
N ALA A 150 -29.70 2.71 14.91
CA ALA A 150 -28.48 3.03 15.66
C ALA A 150 -28.38 4.50 16.06
N LEU A 151 -28.94 5.41 15.24
CA LEU A 151 -29.02 6.85 15.55
C LEU A 151 -30.09 7.19 16.60
N GLY A 152 -30.94 6.22 16.97
CA GLY A 152 -32.04 6.41 17.91
C GLY A 152 -33.12 7.37 17.41
N GLY A 153 -33.19 7.55 16.08
CA GLY A 153 -34.13 8.43 15.41
C GLY A 153 -35.26 7.67 14.72
N GLU A 154 -36.31 8.39 14.34
CA GLU A 154 -37.35 7.85 13.46
C GLU A 154 -36.84 7.84 12.02
N LEU A 155 -37.19 6.80 11.27
CA LEU A 155 -36.85 6.67 9.85
C LEU A 155 -37.44 7.85 9.06
N LYS A 156 -36.58 8.69 8.49
CA LYS A 156 -36.99 9.78 7.58
C LYS A 156 -36.66 9.46 6.12
N PRO A 157 -37.41 10.04 5.17
CA PRO A 157 -37.02 10.05 3.76
C PRO A 157 -35.60 10.58 3.61
N SER A 158 -34.74 9.79 2.96
CA SER A 158 -33.33 10.09 2.82
C SER A 158 -32.80 9.68 1.45
N LEU A 159 -31.78 10.38 0.98
CA LEU A 159 -31.05 10.07 -0.25
C LEU A 159 -29.66 9.59 0.11
N ASP A 160 -29.23 8.46 -0.45
CA ASP A 160 -27.86 7.98 -0.32
C ASP A 160 -26.97 8.58 -1.41
N LEU A 161 -25.84 9.16 -1.03
CA LEU A 161 -24.84 9.73 -1.92
C LEU A 161 -23.50 9.04 -1.66
N VAL A 162 -22.96 8.37 -2.67
CA VAL A 162 -21.66 7.72 -2.62
C VAL A 162 -20.65 8.50 -3.42
N VAL A 163 -19.56 8.92 -2.78
CA VAL A 163 -18.45 9.63 -3.42
C VAL A 163 -17.19 8.76 -3.40
N SER A 164 -16.58 8.53 -4.57
CA SER A 164 -15.37 7.72 -4.69
C SER A 164 -14.12 8.60 -4.73
N VAL A 165 -13.38 8.64 -3.63
CA VAL A 165 -12.20 9.49 -3.45
C VAL A 165 -10.88 8.71 -3.62
N PRO A 166 -9.91 9.23 -4.39
CA PRO A 166 -8.57 8.68 -4.43
C PRO A 166 -7.78 9.10 -3.18
N VAL A 167 -7.13 8.12 -2.54
CA VAL A 167 -6.25 8.29 -1.39
C VAL A 167 -4.84 7.87 -1.78
N THR A 168 -3.94 8.84 -1.87
CA THR A 168 -2.55 8.66 -2.31
C THR A 168 -1.54 8.68 -1.16
N ALA A 169 -2.00 8.70 0.10
CA ALA A 169 -1.17 8.56 1.30
C ALA A 169 -0.58 7.14 1.43
N SER A 170 0.20 6.75 0.44
CA SER A 170 0.92 5.48 0.38
C SER A 170 2.39 5.73 0.72
N PRO A 171 3.00 4.90 1.57
CA PRO A 171 4.44 5.00 1.82
C PRO A 171 5.21 4.76 0.52
N SER A 172 6.20 5.62 0.25
CA SER A 172 7.20 5.40 -0.78
C SER A 172 8.37 4.61 -0.19
N TYR A 173 8.83 3.62 -0.93
CA TYR A 173 9.99 2.81 -0.55
C TYR A 173 11.14 3.18 -1.48
N VAL A 174 12.15 3.87 -0.94
CA VAL A 174 13.39 4.15 -1.67
C VAL A 174 14.03 2.82 -2.02
N VAL A 175 14.37 2.64 -3.30
CA VAL A 175 15.01 1.39 -3.73
C VAL A 175 16.51 1.44 -3.41
N GLY A 176 17.10 0.27 -3.18
CA GLY A 176 18.55 0.15 -3.06
C GLY A 176 19.27 0.53 -4.36
N PRO A 177 20.60 0.66 -4.33
CA PRO A 177 21.38 1.00 -5.52
C PRO A 177 21.07 0.03 -6.67
N PRO A 178 21.07 0.52 -7.92
CA PRO A 178 20.76 -0.31 -9.08
C PRO A 178 21.72 -1.51 -9.14
N VAL A 179 21.18 -2.68 -9.53
CA VAL A 179 22.00 -3.87 -9.75
C VAL A 179 22.95 -3.57 -10.93
N GLY A 180 24.25 -3.55 -10.65
CA GLY A 180 25.27 -3.39 -11.69
C GLY A 180 25.53 -4.69 -12.46
N ASP A 181 26.37 -4.61 -13.49
CA ASP A 181 26.69 -5.73 -14.39
C ASP A 181 27.61 -6.80 -13.77
N GLU A 182 27.97 -6.65 -12.49
CA GLU A 182 28.75 -7.66 -11.75
C GLU A 182 27.85 -8.87 -11.46
N GLY A 183 27.71 -9.75 -12.45
CA GLY A 183 26.94 -10.97 -12.36
C GLY A 183 27.46 -11.97 -11.32
N LEU A 184 26.64 -12.97 -11.00
CA LEU A 184 26.99 -14.06 -10.09
C LEU A 184 28.20 -14.84 -10.63
N ARG A 185 29.34 -14.78 -9.93
CA ARG A 185 30.50 -15.61 -10.25
C ARG A 185 30.42 -16.91 -9.47
N THR A 186 30.05 -18.00 -10.14
CA THR A 186 30.18 -19.35 -9.57
C THR A 186 31.58 -19.88 -9.86
N ARG A 187 32.23 -20.44 -8.84
CA ARG A 187 33.50 -21.16 -9.01
C ARG A 187 33.25 -22.62 -8.69
N PHE A 188 33.54 -23.50 -9.64
CA PHE A 188 33.64 -24.92 -9.36
C PHE A 188 35.05 -25.19 -8.84
N GLY A 189 35.12 -25.67 -7.59
CA GLY A 189 36.36 -26.20 -7.01
C GLY A 189 36.09 -27.61 -6.52
N ASP A 190 37.10 -28.47 -6.58
CA ASP A 190 37.05 -29.76 -5.90
C ASP A 190 36.94 -29.52 -4.40
N VAL A 191 35.98 -30.21 -3.77
CA VAL A 191 35.85 -30.21 -2.31
C VAL A 191 37.13 -30.87 -1.78
N PRO A 192 37.95 -30.21 -0.93
CA PRO A 192 39.03 -30.91 -0.28
C PRO A 192 38.42 -32.04 0.52
N GLU A 193 38.89 -33.27 0.27
CA GLU A 193 38.48 -34.46 1.00
C GLU A 193 38.64 -34.16 2.49
N VAL A 194 37.51 -33.97 3.18
CA VAL A 194 37.53 -33.78 4.62
C VAL A 194 38.05 -35.09 5.16
N ALA A 195 39.29 -35.10 5.65
CA ALA A 195 39.86 -36.26 6.30
C ALA A 195 38.85 -36.78 7.33
N GLU A 196 38.40 -38.03 7.16
CA GLU A 196 37.45 -38.62 8.07
C GLU A 196 38.00 -38.47 9.49
N PRO A 197 37.20 -37.94 10.45
CA PRO A 197 37.67 -37.82 11.81
C PRO A 197 38.05 -39.22 12.28
N VAL A 198 39.32 -39.38 12.68
CA VAL A 198 39.83 -40.62 13.27
C VAL A 198 38.93 -40.92 14.47
N SER A 199 38.05 -41.90 14.32
CA SER A 199 37.22 -42.37 15.42
C SER A 199 38.11 -43.19 16.34
N GLU A 200 38.74 -42.54 17.32
CA GLU A 200 39.34 -43.26 18.44
C GLU A 200 38.21 -43.98 19.20
N PRO A 201 38.24 -45.31 19.31
CA PRO A 201 37.27 -46.03 20.12
C PRO A 201 37.51 -45.66 21.58
N MET A 202 36.59 -44.88 22.14
CA MET A 202 36.60 -44.50 23.55
C MET A 202 36.62 -45.77 24.42
N PRO A 203 37.63 -46.00 25.26
CA PRO A 203 37.72 -47.21 26.07
C PRO A 203 36.62 -47.19 27.13
N GLY A 204 35.86 -48.29 27.24
CA GLY A 204 34.88 -48.49 28.32
C GLY A 204 33.40 -48.39 27.94
N ARG A 205 33.04 -48.15 26.67
CA ARG A 205 31.63 -48.15 26.24
C ARG A 205 31.24 -49.44 25.52
N ALA A 206 31.21 -50.54 26.26
CA ALA A 206 30.52 -51.75 25.81
C ALA A 206 28.99 -51.52 25.88
N GLY A 207 28.33 -51.59 24.73
CA GLY A 207 26.93 -52.00 24.65
C GLY A 207 25.86 -51.02 25.14
N LEU A 208 25.85 -49.77 24.67
CA LEU A 208 24.62 -48.99 24.67
C LEU A 208 23.96 -49.08 23.28
N PRO A 209 22.67 -49.48 23.19
CA PRO A 209 22.00 -49.60 21.92
C PRO A 209 21.82 -48.22 21.29
N VAL A 210 22.23 -48.11 20.02
CA VAL A 210 21.84 -47.00 19.15
C VAL A 210 20.32 -47.05 19.01
N TYR A 211 19.64 -45.94 19.30
CA TYR A 211 18.20 -45.82 19.13
C TYR A 211 17.83 -46.12 17.67
N GLY A 212 17.13 -47.24 17.44
CA GLY A 212 16.75 -47.72 16.09
C GLY A 212 17.17 -49.16 15.72
N GLY A 213 17.89 -49.88 16.57
CA GLY A 213 18.26 -51.29 16.31
C GLY A 213 17.19 -52.31 16.71
N ARG A 214 16.71 -53.14 15.79
CA ARG A 214 15.85 -54.31 16.10
C ARG A 214 16.67 -55.40 16.82
N PRO A 215 16.15 -56.05 17.88
CA PRO A 215 16.87 -57.12 18.57
C PRO A 215 16.88 -58.40 17.73
N GLY A 216 18.02 -59.08 17.63
CA GLY A 216 18.08 -60.46 17.13
C GLY A 216 19.08 -60.79 16.01
N ARG A 217 20.07 -59.94 15.72
CA ARG A 217 21.14 -60.30 14.76
C ARG A 217 22.50 -60.41 15.47
N PRO A 218 23.16 -61.58 15.49
CA PRO A 218 24.47 -61.73 16.09
C PRO A 218 25.51 -60.90 15.31
N GLY A 219 26.39 -60.23 16.07
CA GLY A 219 27.45 -59.38 15.54
C GLY A 219 28.47 -60.17 14.73
N GLY A 220 28.56 -59.88 13.44
CA GLY A 220 29.63 -60.35 12.56
C GLY A 220 30.90 -59.57 12.85
N GLY A 221 31.94 -60.28 13.29
CA GLY A 221 33.26 -59.74 13.55
C GLY A 221 33.95 -59.18 12.32
N ALA A 222 35.00 -58.40 12.59
CA ALA A 222 35.86 -57.72 11.64
C ALA A 222 36.30 -58.62 10.47
N ALA A 223 35.97 -58.20 9.25
CA ALA A 223 36.60 -58.70 8.04
C ALA A 223 37.06 -57.51 7.19
N SER A 224 38.36 -57.52 6.92
CA SER A 224 39.13 -56.58 6.13
C SER A 224 38.72 -56.54 4.65
N ARG A 225 38.61 -55.30 4.15
CA ARG A 225 38.91 -54.77 2.79
C ARG A 225 38.95 -55.74 1.60
N ILE A 226 38.17 -55.40 0.57
CA ILE A 226 38.63 -55.36 -0.83
C ILE A 226 38.06 -54.05 -1.46
N PRO A 227 38.86 -53.24 -2.17
CA PRO A 227 38.39 -52.02 -2.82
C PRO A 227 37.71 -52.41 -4.14
N ASP A 228 36.54 -51.84 -4.41
CA ASP A 228 35.95 -51.94 -5.74
C ASP A 228 35.63 -50.56 -6.27
N ALA A 229 36.34 -50.26 -7.36
CA ALA A 229 36.13 -49.12 -8.22
C ALA A 229 34.71 -49.17 -8.81
N GLU A 230 34.23 -48.01 -9.27
CA GLU A 230 32.94 -47.86 -9.96
C GLU A 230 31.67 -47.96 -9.10
N ARG A 231 31.44 -46.97 -8.24
CA ARG A 231 30.07 -46.49 -8.01
C ARG A 231 29.92 -45.00 -8.30
N ARG A 232 29.33 -44.77 -9.47
CA ARG A 232 28.52 -43.62 -9.93
C ARG A 232 28.52 -42.41 -8.99
N ARG A 233 29.18 -41.34 -9.46
CA ARG A 233 29.16 -39.98 -8.92
C ARG A 233 27.72 -39.50 -8.72
N GLY A 234 27.21 -39.56 -7.50
CA GLY A 234 26.08 -38.73 -7.08
C GLY A 234 26.60 -37.32 -6.84
N LEU A 235 26.29 -36.39 -7.74
CA LEU A 235 26.59 -34.96 -7.57
C LEU A 235 25.84 -34.44 -6.34
N SER A 236 26.51 -34.34 -5.19
CA SER A 236 26.07 -33.52 -4.07
C SER A 236 26.57 -32.09 -4.29
N LEU A 237 25.80 -31.30 -5.05
CA LEU A 237 26.06 -29.87 -5.24
C LEU A 237 25.71 -29.13 -3.94
N ARG A 238 26.72 -28.63 -3.22
CA ARG A 238 26.54 -27.59 -2.20
C ARG A 238 27.06 -26.26 -2.74
N ILE A 239 26.13 -25.34 -2.96
CA ILE A 239 26.41 -23.95 -3.36
C ILE A 239 27.12 -23.26 -2.19
N THR A 240 28.36 -22.86 -2.38
CA THR A 240 29.06 -21.97 -1.44
C THR A 240 29.10 -20.56 -2.02
N GLU A 241 28.28 -19.68 -1.47
CA GLU A 241 28.27 -18.25 -1.80
C GLU A 241 29.49 -17.58 -1.15
N THR A 242 30.46 -17.13 -1.94
CA THR A 242 31.58 -16.34 -1.42
C THR A 242 31.36 -14.87 -1.76
N ARG A 243 30.85 -14.11 -0.79
CA ARG A 243 30.84 -12.64 -0.88
C ARG A 243 32.27 -12.14 -0.71
N LYS A 244 32.88 -11.66 -1.79
CA LYS A 244 34.18 -11.00 -1.72
C LYS A 244 33.98 -9.60 -1.14
N ALA A 245 34.44 -9.36 0.08
CA ALA A 245 34.56 -8.02 0.63
C ALA A 245 35.53 -7.21 -0.26
N ARG A 246 35.10 -6.00 -0.68
CA ARG A 246 35.90 -5.12 -1.52
C ARG A 246 37.14 -4.69 -0.77
N ASP A 247 38.30 -4.99 -1.36
CA ASP A 247 39.60 -4.49 -0.93
C ASP A 247 39.65 -2.99 -1.25
N THR A 248 39.63 -2.16 -0.21
CA THR A 248 39.80 -0.70 -0.28
C THR A 248 41.25 -0.37 -0.62
N ARG A 249 41.66 -0.63 -1.88
CA ARG A 249 42.99 -0.20 -2.33
C ARG A 249 43.10 -0.04 -3.84
N THR A 250 42.33 0.89 -4.41
CA THR A 250 42.75 1.55 -5.65
C THR A 250 42.24 3.00 -5.72
N GLU A 251 42.39 3.76 -4.63
CA GLU A 251 42.16 5.21 -4.64
C GLU A 251 43.45 6.04 -4.57
N THR A 252 44.62 5.40 -4.48
CA THR A 252 45.90 6.12 -4.31
C THR A 252 46.74 6.27 -5.59
N ARG A 253 46.27 5.79 -6.75
CA ARG A 253 47.02 5.93 -8.01
C ARG A 253 46.47 6.98 -8.99
N LYS A 254 45.17 7.32 -8.93
CA LYS A 254 44.58 8.39 -9.76
C LYS A 254 44.72 9.81 -9.15
N ALA A 255 44.97 9.91 -7.85
CA ALA A 255 45.17 11.18 -7.14
C ALA A 255 46.59 11.78 -7.32
N ARG A 256 47.53 11.04 -7.93
CA ARG A 256 48.89 11.55 -8.22
C ARG A 256 49.03 12.11 -9.63
N ASP A 257 48.22 11.68 -10.59
CA ASP A 257 48.25 12.18 -11.96
C ASP A 257 47.44 13.48 -12.12
N ALA A 258 46.32 13.65 -11.40
CA ALA A 258 45.52 14.89 -11.45
C ALA A 258 46.21 16.11 -10.79
N ARG A 259 47.15 15.92 -9.86
CA ARG A 259 47.92 17.02 -9.25
C ARG A 259 49.07 17.53 -10.13
N THR A 260 49.40 16.82 -11.21
CA THR A 260 50.47 17.23 -12.13
C THR A 260 49.90 18.08 -13.28
N GLU A 261 48.64 17.85 -13.67
CA GLU A 261 47.96 18.65 -14.70
C GLU A 261 47.52 20.04 -14.19
N ASP A 262 47.07 20.13 -12.94
CA ASP A 262 46.58 21.40 -12.35
C ASP A 262 47.71 22.42 -12.07
N ARG A 263 48.97 21.96 -12.02
CA ARG A 263 50.15 22.84 -11.90
C ARG A 263 50.65 23.35 -13.25
N LYS A 264 50.30 22.70 -14.36
CA LYS A 264 50.66 23.12 -15.71
C LYS A 264 49.71 24.21 -16.22
N ALA A 265 48.40 24.09 -15.92
CA ALA A 265 47.39 25.08 -16.29
C ALA A 265 47.57 26.45 -15.58
N ARG A 266 48.06 26.48 -14.34
CA ARG A 266 48.29 27.74 -13.60
C ARG A 266 49.55 28.52 -14.02
N THR A 267 50.40 27.97 -14.89
CA THR A 267 51.59 28.69 -15.38
C THR A 267 51.35 29.33 -16.75
N GLU A 268 50.30 28.90 -17.48
CA GLU A 268 49.94 29.46 -18.80
C GLU A 268 49.00 30.69 -18.69
N ASP A 269 48.29 30.85 -17.57
CA ASP A 269 47.33 31.97 -17.35
C ASP A 269 47.95 33.20 -16.64
N SER A 270 49.28 33.34 -16.68
CA SER A 270 50.00 34.50 -16.11
C SER A 270 51.07 35.06 -17.05
N ALA A 271 50.99 34.77 -18.35
CA ALA A 271 51.91 35.25 -19.37
C ALA A 271 51.21 35.86 -20.60
N GLU A 272 49.95 36.27 -20.49
CA GLU A 272 49.25 37.06 -21.53
C GLU A 272 48.55 38.29 -20.92
#